data_AF-A0A842LB02-F1
#
_entry.id   AF-A0A842LB02-F1
#
_cell.length_a   1.000
_cell.length_b   1.000
_cell.length_c   1.000
_cell.angle_alpha   90.00
_cell.angle_beta   90.00
_cell.angle_gamma   90.00
#
_symmetry.space_group_name_H-M   'P 1'
#
loop_
_entity.id
_entity.type
_entity.pdbx_description
1 polymer ?
#
loop_
_entity_poly.entity_id
_entity_poly.type
_entity_poly.pdbx_seq_one_letter_code
_entity_poly.pdbx_strand_id
1 'polypeptide(L)' 'MADYQFETSKVIEKAKKYNPRIIGLQFPDGLKIHALKLARKLEKELGVTVLIS' A
#
# COMPACT_ATOMS: atom_id res chain seq x y z
N MET A 1 10.34 10.38 17.69
CA MET A 1 9.81 9.17 17.03
C MET A 1 9.04 9.65 15.82
N ALA A 2 9.54 9.42 14.61
CA ALA A 2 8.84 9.86 13.40
C ALA A 2 7.58 9.02 13.25
N ASP A 3 6.44 9.62 13.58
CA ASP A 3 5.10 9.10 13.30
C ASP A 3 4.95 9.14 11.77
N TYR A 4 5.50 8.13 11.09
CA TYR A 4 5.32 7.96 9.66
C TYR A 4 3.87 7.55 9.48
N GLN A 5 2.97 8.53 9.42
CA GLN A 5 1.59 8.35 8.99
C GLN A 5 1.64 7.96 7.53
N PHE A 6 1.91 6.67 7.30
CA PHE A 6 1.51 6.04 6.06
C PHE A 6 0.02 6.30 5.97
N GLU A 7 -0.37 7.22 5.08
CA GLU A 7 -1.76 7.54 4.75
C GLU A 7 -2.42 6.37 4.02
N THR A 8 -2.20 5.15 4.52
CA THR A 8 -2.70 3.87 4.05
C THR A 8 -4.19 3.96 3.80
N SER A 9 -4.94 4.60 4.69
CA SER A 9 -6.37 4.83 4.52
C SER A 9 -6.68 5.69 3.30
N LYS A 10 -5.95 6.80 3.08
CA LYS A 10 -6.15 7.63 1.87
C LYS A 10 -5.72 6.92 0.60
N VAL A 11 -4.66 6.11 0.66
CA VAL A 11 -4.21 5.28 -0.47
C VAL A 11 -5.26 4.23 -0.80
N ILE A 12 -5.83 3.55 0.19
CA ILE A 12 -6.92 2.58 0.00
C ILE A 12 -8.16 3.27 -0.58
N GLU A 13 -8.57 4.42 -0.05
CA GLU A 13 -9.73 5.16 -0.57
C GLU A 13 -9.52 5.62 -2.02
N LYS A 14 -8.34 6.17 -2.34
CA LYS A 14 -8.00 6.55 -3.72
C LYS A 14 -7.97 5.31 -4.62
N ALA A 15 -7.27 4.25 -4.21
CA ALA A 15 -7.20 3.02 -4.98
C ALA A 15 -8.59 2.43 -5.22
N LYS A 16 -9.49 2.44 -4.23
CA LYS A 16 -10.87 2.00 -4.37
C LYS A 16 -11.63 2.80 -5.42
N LYS A 17 -11.40 4.12 -5.47
CA LYS A 17 -12.03 5.01 -6.46
C LYS A 17 -11.54 4.76 -7.90
N TYR A 18 -10.27 4.39 -8.07
CA TYR A 18 -9.68 4.12 -9.38
C TYR A 18 -9.79 2.65 -9.83
N ASN A 19 -10.14 1.75 -8.91
CA ASN A 19 -10.22 0.30 -9.11
C ASN A 19 -9.04 -0.28 -9.95
N PRO A 20 -7.78 0.07 -9.61
CA PRO A 20 -6.62 -0.34 -10.39
C PRO A 20 -6.46 -1.86 -10.31
N ARG A 21 -6.03 -2.52 -11.38
CA ARG A 21 -5.72 -3.96 -11.31
C ARG A 21 -4.39 -4.26 -10.61
N ILE A 22 -3.45 -3.31 -10.68
CA ILE A 22 -2.09 -3.45 -10.17
C ILE A 22 -1.67 -2.15 -9.46
N ILE A 23 -1.06 -2.26 -8.29
CA ILE A 23 -0.51 -1.12 -7.53
C ILE A 23 0.98 -1.32 -7.29
N GLY A 24 1.81 -0.37 -7.73
CA GLY A 24 3.23 -0.33 -7.40
C GLY A 24 3.46 0.40 -6.07
N LEU A 25 4.15 -0.25 -5.15
CA LEU A 25 4.57 0.26 -3.86
C LEU A 25 6.10 0.30 -3.82
N GLN A 26 6.67 1.50 -3.81
CA GLN A 26 8.12 1.67 -3.71
C GLN A 26 8.49 2.12 -2.31
N PHE A 27 9.35 1.35 -1.64
CA PHE A 27 9.74 1.63 -0.25
C PHE A 27 11.25 1.54 -0.08
N PRO A 28 11.88 2.49 0.63
CA PRO A 28 13.28 2.34 1.03
C PRO A 28 13.43 1.18 2.03
N ASP A 29 14.62 0.58 2.11
CA ASP A 29 14.91 -0.64 2.89
C ASP A 29 14.40 -0.61 4.34
N GLY A 30 14.51 0.54 5.01
CA GLY A 30 14.05 0.71 6.40
C GLY A 30 12.54 0.60 6.60
N LEU A 31 11.74 0.58 5.51
CA LEU A 31 10.28 0.57 5.55
C LEU A 31 9.66 -0.66 4.88
N LYS A 32 10.46 -1.66 4.47
CA LYS A 32 9.96 -2.90 3.84
C LYS A 32 8.92 -3.65 4.69
N ILE A 33 9.07 -3.64 6.02
CA ILE A 33 8.10 -4.25 6.94
C ILE A 33 6.73 -3.57 6.85
N HIS A 34 6.71 -2.24 6.68
CA HIS A 34 5.49 -1.47 6.47
C HIS A 34 4.91 -1.70 5.08
N ALA A 35 5.77 -1.81 4.05
CA ALA A 35 5.38 -2.12 2.68
C ALA A 35 4.58 -3.43 2.59
N LEU A 36 5.08 -4.49 3.22
CA LEU A 36 4.43 -5.80 3.21
C LEU A 36 3.06 -5.79 3.91
N LYS A 37 2.95 -5.10 5.05
CA LYS A 37 1.66 -4.91 5.76
C LYS A 37 0.67 -4.16 4.89
N LEU A 38 1.12 -3.12 4.18
CA LEU A 38 0.29 -2.27 3.35
C LEU A 38 -0.17 -3.00 2.07
N ALA A 39 0.74 -3.72 1.42
CA ALA A 39 0.46 -4.56 0.26
C ALA A 39 -0.62 -5.62 0.56
N ARG A 40 -0.44 -6.39 1.64
CA ARG A 40 -1.44 -7.38 2.07
C ARG A 40 -2.81 -6.77 2.34
N LYS A 41 -2.86 -5.56 2.89
CA LYS A 41 -4.12 -4.88 3.19
C LYS A 41 -4.82 -4.43 1.91
N LEU A 42 -4.06 -3.87 0.96
CA LEU A 42 -4.55 -3.49 -0.37
C LEU A 42 -5.04 -4.71 -1.16
N GLU A 43 -4.26 -5.79 -1.22
CA GLU A 43 -4.65 -7.05 -1.87
C GLU A 43 -5.95 -7.60 -1.28
N LYS A 44 -6.09 -7.58 0.05
CA LYS A 44 -7.28 -8.12 0.73
C LYS A 44 -8.52 -7.25 0.59
N GLU A 45 -8.39 -5.92 0.67
CA GLU A 45 -9.55 -5.01 0.59
C GLU A 45 -9.98 -4.70 -0.85
N LEU A 46 -9.03 -4.62 -1.78
CA LEU A 46 -9.29 -4.18 -3.16
C LEU A 46 -9.23 -5.35 -4.16
N GLY A 47 -8.66 -6.50 -3.80
CA GLY A 47 -8.47 -7.62 -4.72
C GLY A 47 -7.48 -7.32 -5.85
N VAL A 48 -6.51 -6.44 -5.59
CA VAL A 48 -5.57 -5.91 -6.59
C VAL A 48 -4.19 -6.49 -6.37
N THR A 49 -3.41 -6.71 -7.42
CA THR A 49 -2.02 -7.18 -7.27
C THR A 49 -1.12 -6.04 -6.85
N VAL A 50 -0.35 -6.21 -5.77
CA VAL A 50 0.60 -5.20 -5.31
C VAL A 50 2.03 -5.64 -5.61
N LEU A 51 2.78 -4.76 -6.27
CA LEU A 51 4.20 -4.96 -6.56
C LEU A 51 5.02 -4.10 -5.60
N ILE A 52 5.89 -4.74 -4.81
CA ILE A 52 6.78 -4.04 -3.88
C ILE A 52 8.16 -3.94 -4.54
N SER A 53 8.70 -2.71 -4.65
CA SER A 53 10.03 -2.44 -5.19
C SER A 53 10.89 -1.59 -4.28
#